data_AF-A0A444XP52-F1
#
_entry.id   AF-A0A444XP52-F1
#
_cell.length_a   1.000
_cell.length_b   1.000
_cell.length_c   1.000
_cell.angle_alpha   90.00
_cell.angle_beta   90.00
_cell.angle_gamma   90.00
#
_symmetry.space_group_name_H-M   'P 1'
#
loop_
_entity.id
_entity.type
_entity.pdbx_description
1 polymer ?
#
loop_
_entity_poly.entity_id
_entity_poly.type
_entity_poly.pdbx_seq_one_letter_code
_entity_poly.pdbx_strand_id
1 'polypeptide(L)'
;MMVMVMVGEGVGFQDLPEGCIANVVSLTTPRDACSLALVSSTFRSAAESDSVWDRFLPSDYNDIVSQSTSSSCRSKKQLYLSLCENPILVDDGKKVISLYNVI
;
A
#
# COMPACT_ATOMS: atom_id res chain seq x y z
N MET A 1 16.36 -20.65 -13.88
CA MET A 1 16.46 -19.70 -15.00
C MET A 1 15.30 -18.73 -14.90
N MET A 2 15.52 -17.53 -14.33
CA MET A 2 14.65 -16.39 -14.63
C MET A 2 15.17 -15.81 -15.93
N VAL A 3 14.39 -16.00 -16.99
CA VAL A 3 14.66 -15.41 -18.31
C VAL A 3 14.42 -13.90 -18.19
N MET A 4 15.48 -13.15 -17.92
CA MET A 4 15.47 -11.70 -18.08
C MET A 4 15.65 -11.44 -19.58
N VAL A 5 14.54 -11.46 -20.31
CA VAL A 5 14.52 -11.06 -21.73
C VAL A 5 14.27 -9.56 -21.79
N MET A 6 15.00 -8.93 -22.72
CA MET A 6 14.98 -7.54 -23.19
C MET A 6 15.92 -6.55 -22.47
N VAL A 7 17.09 -6.33 -23.07
CA VAL A 7 17.59 -4.95 -23.21
C VAL A 7 17.42 -4.58 -24.68
N GLY A 8 16.23 -4.07 -25.01
CA GLY A 8 16.10 -3.07 -26.05
C GLY A 8 16.42 -1.72 -25.43
N GLU A 9 17.08 -0.82 -26.16
CA GLU A 9 17.46 0.50 -25.67
C GLU A 9 16.24 1.34 -25.24
N GLY A 10 15.97 1.31 -23.94
CA GLY A 10 14.98 2.14 -23.25
C GLY A 10 15.23 2.02 -21.75
N VAL A 11 15.22 3.14 -21.03
CA VAL A 11 15.32 3.16 -19.56
C VAL A 11 14.17 2.33 -18.97
N GLY A 12 14.49 1.23 -18.29
CA GLY A 12 13.51 0.36 -17.68
C GLY A 12 13.01 0.96 -16.37
N PHE A 13 11.80 0.59 -15.93
CA PHE A 13 11.30 1.00 -14.61
C PHE A 13 12.23 0.58 -13.45
N GLN A 14 13.04 -0.48 -13.65
CA GLN A 14 14.05 -0.93 -12.70
C GLN A 14 15.24 0.03 -12.53
N ASP A 15 15.44 0.97 -13.47
CA ASP A 15 16.50 1.97 -13.42
C ASP A 15 16.06 3.25 -12.70
N LEU A 16 14.77 3.38 -12.38
CA LEU A 16 14.23 4.50 -11.62
C LEU A 16 14.55 4.37 -10.12
N PRO A 17 14.78 5.49 -9.41
CA PRO A 17 14.86 5.48 -7.96
C PRO A 17 13.60 4.88 -7.34
N GLU A 18 13.77 4.11 -6.26
CA GLU A 18 12.68 3.46 -5.54
C GLU A 18 11.57 4.46 -5.15
N GLY A 19 11.93 5.67 -4.74
CA GLY A 19 10.96 6.73 -4.40
C GLY A 19 10.08 7.17 -5.57
N CYS A 20 10.60 7.17 -6.80
CA CYS A 20 9.80 7.49 -7.99
C CYS A 20 8.79 6.37 -8.27
N ILE A 21 9.21 5.11 -8.16
CA ILE A 21 8.35 3.94 -8.33
C ILE A 21 7.28 3.93 -7.24
N ALA A 22 7.67 4.14 -5.97
CA ALA A 22 6.75 4.23 -4.85
C ALA A 22 5.72 5.34 -5.05
N ASN A 23 6.12 6.51 -5.55
CA ASN A 23 5.17 7.58 -5.85
C ASN A 23 4.15 7.15 -6.91
N VAL A 24 4.55 6.49 -7.99
CA VAL A 24 3.61 5.98 -9.00
C VAL A 24 2.68 4.92 -8.40
N VAL A 25 3.22 3.96 -7.64
CA VAL A 25 2.43 2.92 -6.96
C VAL A 25 1.43 3.53 -5.96
N SER A 26 1.79 4.61 -5.27
CA SER A 26 0.88 5.31 -4.35
C SER A 26 -0.33 5.96 -5.01
N LEU A 27 -0.29 6.14 -6.33
CA LEU A 27 -1.38 6.69 -7.15
C LEU A 27 -2.26 5.58 -7.76
N THR A 28 -1.90 4.31 -7.59
CA THR A 28 -2.70 3.17 -8.03
C THR A 28 -3.66 2.72 -6.93
N THR A 29 -4.34 1.59 -7.12
CA THR A 29 -5.15 0.99 -6.06
C THR A 29 -4.28 0.06 -5.18
N PRO A 30 -4.70 -0.25 -3.93
CA PRO A 30 -3.97 -1.19 -3.06
C PRO A 30 -3.79 -2.58 -3.70
N ARG A 31 -4.74 -2.99 -4.54
CA ARG A 31 -4.69 -4.23 -5.32
C ARG A 31 -3.62 -4.18 -6.41
N ASP A 32 -3.57 -3.08 -7.15
CA ASP A 32 -2.56 -2.87 -8.18
C ASP A 32 -1.17 -2.82 -7.54
N ALA A 33 -1.02 -2.17 -6.38
CA ALA A 33 0.23 -2.17 -5.63
C ALA A 33 0.69 -3.58 -5.26
N CYS A 34 -0.23 -4.44 -4.78
CA CYS A 34 0.07 -5.85 -4.51
C CYS A 34 0.48 -6.61 -5.77
N SER A 35 -0.15 -6.31 -6.91
CA SER A 35 0.16 -6.94 -8.19
C SER A 35 1.52 -6.50 -8.72
N LEU A 36 1.84 -5.22 -8.61
CA LEU A 36 3.15 -4.65 -8.98
C LEU A 36 4.27 -5.24 -8.12
N ALA A 37 4.03 -5.52 -6.84
CA ALA A 37 4.99 -6.18 -5.96
C ALA A 37 5.42 -7.59 -6.42
N LEU A 38 4.65 -8.22 -7.31
CA LEU A 38 4.97 -9.52 -7.90
C LEU A 38 5.82 -9.40 -9.18
N VAL A 39 5.88 -8.23 -9.81
CA VAL A 39 6.55 -8.00 -11.10
C VAL A 39 8.07 -8.03 -10.96
N SER A 40 8.63 -7.36 -9.94
CA SER A 40 10.07 -7.35 -9.67
C SER A 40 10.38 -7.05 -8.21
N SER A 41 11.61 -7.33 -7.78
CA SER A 41 12.06 -6.98 -6.42
C SER A 41 12.05 -5.47 -6.17
N THR A 42 12.33 -4.65 -7.19
CA THR A 42 12.28 -3.18 -7.07
C THR A 42 10.85 -2.69 -6.88
N PHE A 43 9.90 -3.21 -7.66
CA PHE A 43 8.48 -2.90 -7.45
C PHE A 43 7.98 -3.42 -6.10
N ARG A 44 8.46 -4.58 -5.65
CA ARG A 44 8.12 -5.11 -4.32
C ARG A 44 8.54 -4.16 -3.21
N SER A 45 9.81 -3.74 -3.19
CA SER A 45 10.32 -2.81 -2.18
C SER A 45 9.52 -1.51 -2.17
N ALA A 46 9.30 -0.93 -3.35
CA ALA A 46 8.52 0.29 -3.49
C ALA A 46 7.06 0.12 -3.04
N ALA A 47 6.38 -0.96 -3.44
CA ALA A 47 4.98 -1.23 -3.13
C ALA A 47 4.75 -1.62 -1.66
N GLU A 48 5.76 -2.11 -0.95
CA GLU A 48 5.70 -2.40 0.48
C GLU A 48 6.10 -1.20 1.35
N SER A 49 6.56 -0.10 0.74
CA SER A 49 6.95 1.11 1.46
C SER A 49 5.76 1.78 2.12
N ASP A 50 5.94 2.22 3.37
CA ASP A 50 4.92 2.98 4.11
C ASP A 50 4.47 4.26 3.37
N SER A 51 5.31 4.84 2.50
CA SER A 51 4.94 6.02 1.70
C SER A 51 3.79 5.72 0.73
N VAL A 52 3.71 4.49 0.21
CA VAL A 52 2.61 4.04 -0.65
C VAL A 52 1.34 3.89 0.18
N TRP A 53 1.45 3.17 1.31
CA TRP A 53 0.31 2.84 2.16
C TRP A 53 -0.25 4.06 2.89
N ASP A 54 0.54 5.10 3.12
CA ASP A 54 0.06 6.40 3.62
C ASP A 54 -1.02 7.02 2.74
N ARG A 55 -0.95 6.83 1.42
CA ARG A 55 -1.95 7.32 0.46
C ARG A 55 -3.20 6.47 0.40
N PHE A 56 -3.10 5.20 0.79
CA PHE A 56 -4.23 4.28 0.84
C PHE A 56 -4.99 4.36 2.16
N LEU A 57 -4.34 4.85 3.22
CA LEU A 57 -4.95 5.03 4.51
C LEU A 57 -5.81 6.31 4.56
N PRO A 58 -6.93 6.31 5.31
CA PRO A 58 -7.72 7.52 5.55
C PRO A 58 -6.88 8.57 6.29
N SER A 59 -7.07 9.86 6.04
CA SER A 59 -6.32 10.91 6.76
C SER A 59 -6.49 10.85 8.29
N ASP A 60 -7.64 10.36 8.77
CA ASP A 60 -7.94 10.18 10.19
C ASP A 60 -7.35 8.89 10.79
N TYR A 61 -6.48 8.16 10.05
CA TYR A 61 -5.94 6.88 10.51
C TYR A 61 -5.21 6.99 11.86
N ASN A 62 -4.55 8.12 12.16
CA ASN A 62 -3.83 8.30 13.43
C ASN A 62 -4.78 8.30 14.64
N ASP A 63 -5.96 8.88 14.51
CA ASP A 63 -6.98 8.88 15.55
C ASP A 63 -7.56 7.47 15.73
N ILE A 64 -7.72 6.76 14.63
CA ILE A 64 -8.18 5.36 14.61
C ILE A 64 -7.15 4.43 15.28
N VAL A 65 -5.85 4.60 15.00
CA VAL A 65 -4.77 3.82 15.67
C VAL A 65 -4.76 4.13 17.17
N SER A 66 -4.95 5.39 17.55
CA SER A 66 -4.94 5.81 18.95
C SER A 66 -6.11 5.22 19.75
N GLN A 67 -7.25 5.00 19.10
CA GLN A 67 -8.44 4.41 19.71
C GLN A 67 -8.46 2.87 19.65
N SER A 68 -7.63 2.27 18.80
CA SER A 68 -7.60 0.82 18.56
C SER A 68 -6.44 0.13 19.26
N THR A 69 -6.62 -1.14 19.65
CA THR A 69 -5.53 -2.01 20.11
C THR A 69 -4.54 -2.40 18.99
N SER A 70 -4.78 -1.91 17.78
CA SER A 70 -3.91 -1.98 16.58
C SER A 70 -2.57 -1.24 16.74
N SER A 71 -2.23 -0.71 17.91
CA SER A 71 -0.98 -0.01 18.21
C SER A 71 0.30 -0.85 18.04
N SER A 72 0.19 -2.12 17.65
CA SER A 72 1.30 -3.06 17.43
C SER A 72 1.63 -3.30 15.94
N CYS A 73 0.93 -2.66 15.00
CA CYS A 73 1.23 -2.81 13.56
C CYS A 73 2.63 -2.27 13.24
N ARG A 74 3.49 -3.13 12.65
CA ARG A 74 4.88 -2.75 12.30
C ARG A 74 5.00 -1.96 11.00
N SER A 75 3.95 -1.93 10.18
CA SER A 75 3.90 -1.17 8.93
C SER A 75 2.49 -0.65 8.65
N LYS A 76 2.40 0.40 7.82
CA LYS A 76 1.11 0.97 7.38
C LYS A 76 0.30 0.00 6.53
N LYS A 77 0.97 -0.91 5.82
CA LYS A 77 0.32 -2.03 5.14
C LYS A 77 -0.41 -2.95 6.12
N GLN A 78 0.24 -3.33 7.22
CA GLN A 78 -0.40 -4.15 8.25
C GLN A 78 -1.55 -3.41 8.93
N LEU A 79 -1.42 -2.10 9.14
CA LEU A 79 -2.52 -1.27 9.62
C LEU A 79 -3.71 -1.33 8.67
N TYR A 80 -3.49 -1.11 7.38
CA TYR A 80 -4.53 -1.16 6.35
C TYR A 80 -5.26 -2.51 6.35
N LEU A 81 -4.52 -3.62 6.40
CA LEU A 81 -5.11 -4.96 6.46
C LEU A 81 -5.91 -5.16 7.75
N SER A 82 -5.36 -4.76 8.90
CA SER A 82 -6.05 -4.87 10.19
C SER A 82 -7.36 -4.09 10.22
N LEU A 83 -7.39 -2.89 9.62
CA LEU A 83 -8.60 -2.07 9.46
C LEU A 83 -9.62 -2.71 8.52
N CYS A 84 -9.16 -3.39 7.46
CA CYS A 84 -10.03 -4.13 6.56
C CYS A 84 -10.66 -5.36 7.24
N GLU A 85 -9.91 -6.04 8.11
CA GLU A 85 -10.38 -7.22 8.85
C GLU A 85 -11.25 -6.84 10.06
N ASN A 86 -10.94 -5.72 10.71
CA ASN A 86 -11.63 -5.22 11.89
C ASN A 86 -12.10 -3.79 11.61
N PRO A 87 -13.22 -3.60 10.90
CA PRO A 87 -13.74 -2.27 10.63
C PRO A 87 -14.10 -1.59 11.96
N ILE A 88 -13.36 -0.53 12.30
CA ILE A 88 -13.59 0.22 13.53
C ILE A 88 -14.77 1.16 13.28
N LEU A 89 -15.76 1.10 14.18
CA LEU A 89 -16.90 2.01 14.18
C LEU A 89 -16.40 3.36 14.73
N VAL A 90 -16.12 4.30 13.83
CA VAL A 90 -15.89 5.70 14.19
C VAL A 90 -17.24 6.40 14.25
N ASP A 91 -17.46 7.23 15.27
CA ASP A 91 -18.68 8.05 15.45
C ASP A 91 -19.98 7.24 15.74
N ASP A 92 -20.08 6.61 16.93
CA ASP A 92 -21.33 6.02 17.45
C ASP A 92 -22.07 5.10 16.45
N GLY A 93 -21.32 4.37 15.63
CA GLY A 93 -21.86 3.46 14.61
C GLY A 93 -22.38 4.11 13.32
N LYS A 94 -22.16 5.40 13.09
CA LYS A 94 -22.57 6.11 11.87
C LYS A 94 -21.55 6.04 10.74
N LYS A 95 -20.27 5.84 11.06
CA LYS A 95 -19.20 5.65 10.08
C LYS A 95 -18.49 4.32 10.30
N VAL A 96 -18.88 3.33 9.50
CA VAL A 96 -17.99 2.22 9.23
C VAL A 96 -16.95 2.76 8.25
N ILE A 97 -15.67 2.78 8.64
CA ILE A 97 -14.55 2.90 7.69
C ILE A 97 -14.47 1.58 6.92
N SER A 98 -15.48 1.41 6.10
CA SER A 98 -15.60 0.43 5.06
C SER A 98 -14.71 0.93 3.95
N LEU A 99 -13.51 0.35 3.80
CA LEU A 99 -12.67 0.50 2.61
C LEU A 99 -13.38 -0.19 1.41
N TYR A 100 -14.64 0.18 1.17
CA TYR A 100 -15.39 -0.22 -0.01
C TYR A 100 -14.90 0.68 -1.13
N ASN A 101 -13.79 0.28 -1.75
CA ASN A 101 -13.66 0.21 -3.19
C ASN A 101 -12.34 -0.47 -3.60
N VAL A 102 -12.47 -1.32 -4.61
CA VAL A 102 -11.43 -1.97 -5.42
C VAL A 102 -10.91 -3.33 -4.94
N ILE A 103 -11.82 -4.30 -5.08
CA ILE A 103 -11.47 -5.60 -5.68
C ILE A 103 -11.30 -5.41 -7.18
#